data_AF-A0A345XW74-F1
#
_entry.id   AF-A0A345XW74-F1
#
_cell.length_a   1.000
_cell.length_b   1.000
_cell.length_c   1.000
_cell.angle_alpha   90.00
_cell.angle_beta   90.00
_cell.angle_gamma   90.00
#
_symmetry.space_group_name_H-M   'P 1'
#
loop_
_entity.id
_entity.type
_entity.pdbx_description
1 polymer ?
#
loop_
_entity_poly.entity_id
_entity_poly.type
_entity_poly.pdbx_seq_one_letter_code
_entity_poly.pdbx_strand_id
1 'polypeptide(L)' 'MSYDLTAPGAVSMTAVGHFREALEAMQHGDRVGAASALMAIDPQSWHGIETRLAILGTTLPAFLAELAPRGADETGQQA' A
#
# COMPACT_ATOMS: atom_id res chain seq x y z
N MET A 1 -22.83 -19.02 2.92
CA MET A 1 -22.18 -18.04 3.81
C MET A 1 -21.76 -16.87 2.94
N SER A 2 -22.71 -15.99 2.63
CA SER A 2 -22.47 -14.84 1.76
C SER A 2 -21.85 -13.77 2.62
N TYR A 3 -20.56 -13.50 2.41
CA TYR A 3 -19.91 -12.33 2.98
C TYR A 3 -20.58 -11.11 2.37
N ASP A 4 -21.30 -10.37 3.21
CA ASP A 4 -21.87 -9.07 2.86
C ASP A 4 -20.70 -8.11 2.63
N LEU A 5 -20.38 -7.87 1.36
CA LEU A 5 -19.37 -6.89 0.94
C LEU A 5 -19.89 -5.45 1.06
N THR A 6 -21.04 -5.27 1.69
CA THR A 6 -21.70 -3.99 1.95
C THR A 6 -21.31 -3.41 3.32
N ALA A 7 -20.56 -4.16 4.13
CA ALA A 7 -19.94 -3.62 5.34
C ALA A 7 -18.95 -2.50 4.97
N PRO A 8 -19.00 -1.33 5.65
CA PRO A 8 -18.03 -0.26 5.43
C PRO A 8 -16.62 -0.83 5.66
N GLY A 9 -15.86 -0.94 4.57
CA GLY A 9 -14.53 -1.55 4.58
C GLY A 9 -14.43 -2.95 3.96
N ALA A 10 -15.35 -3.41 3.11
CA ALA A 10 -15.11 -4.61 2.32
C ALA A 10 -13.94 -4.40 1.34
N VAL A 11 -12.87 -5.21 1.47
CA VAL A 11 -11.72 -5.20 0.57
C VAL A 11 -11.75 -6.51 -0.20
N SER A 12 -11.76 -6.42 -1.54
CA SER A 12 -11.73 -7.60 -2.39
C SER A 12 -10.42 -8.37 -2.22
N MET A 13 -10.47 -9.69 -2.40
CA MET A 13 -9.24 -10.51 -2.36
C MET A 13 -8.24 -10.12 -3.45
N THR A 14 -8.73 -9.70 -4.62
CA THR A 14 -7.88 -9.17 -5.70
C THR A 14 -7.15 -7.91 -5.25
N ALA A 15 -7.84 -7.00 -4.58
CA ALA A 15 -7.25 -5.77 -4.06
C ALA A 15 -6.22 -6.04 -2.95
N VAL A 16 -6.44 -7.04 -2.10
CA VAL A 16 -5.43 -7.49 -1.12
C VAL A 16 -4.18 -8.00 -1.84
N GLY A 17 -4.35 -8.76 -2.93
CA GLY A 17 -3.25 -9.24 -3.76
C GLY A 17 -2.42 -8.09 -4.34
N HIS A 18 -3.08 -7.12 -4.98
CA HIS A 18 -2.42 -5.92 -5.51
C HIS A 18 -1.78 -5.06 -4.42
N PHE A 19 -2.42 -4.92 -3.27
CA PHE A 19 -1.84 -4.18 -2.15
C PHE A 19 -0.56 -4.86 -1.65
N ARG A 20 -0.57 -6.19 -1.49
CA ARG A 20 0.64 -6.95 -1.10
C ARG A 20 1.75 -6.79 -2.13
N GLU A 21 1.43 -6.93 -3.42
CA GLU A 21 2.39 -6.73 -4.51
C GLU A 21 3.02 -5.33 -4.46
N ALA A 22 2.23 -4.30 -4.18
CA ALA A 22 2.74 -2.95 -4.00
C ALA A 22 3.74 -2.84 -2.84
N LEU A 23 3.46 -3.47 -1.70
CA LEU A 23 4.36 -3.48 -0.54
C LEU A 23 5.65 -4.25 -0.84
N GLU A 24 5.57 -5.37 -1.55
CA GLU A 24 6.73 -6.15 -1.98
C GLU A 24 7.61 -5.35 -2.95
N ALA A 25 7.01 -4.67 -3.94
CA ALA A 25 7.73 -3.81 -4.87
C ALA A 25 8.41 -2.63 -4.16
N MET A 26 7.72 -2.00 -3.20
CA MET A 26 8.30 -0.93 -2.37
C MET A 26 9.54 -1.38 -1.59
N GLN A 27 9.49 -2.56 -0.96
CA GLN A 27 10.63 -3.11 -0.21
C GLN A 27 11.85 -3.40 -1.11
N HIS A 28 11.62 -3.77 -2.37
CA HIS A 28 12.68 -3.96 -3.36
C HIS A 28 13.15 -2.65 -4.02
N GLY A 29 12.57 -1.50 -3.66
CA GLY A 29 12.87 -0.20 -4.28
C GLY A 29 12.25 -0.01 -5.69
N ASP A 30 11.40 -0.94 -6.13
CA ASP A 30 10.67 -0.84 -7.40
C ASP A 30 9.45 0.07 -7.25
N ARG A 31 9.70 1.37 -7.39
CA ARG A 31 8.67 2.41 -7.28
C ARG A 31 7.64 2.33 -8.40
N VAL A 32 8.01 1.84 -9.59
CA VAL A 32 7.10 1.75 -10.75
C VAL A 32 6.17 0.56 -10.59
N GLY A 33 6.69 -0.60 -10.17
CA GLY A 33 5.88 -1.76 -9.81
C GLY A 33 4.91 -1.46 -8.68
N ALA A 34 5.38 -0.76 -7.63
CA ALA A 34 4.53 -0.33 -6.54
C ALA A 34 3.37 0.57 -7.01
N ALA A 35 3.67 1.61 -7.79
CA ALA A 35 2.64 2.51 -8.31
C ALA A 35 1.63 1.77 -9.20
N SER A 36 2.10 0.85 -10.04
CA SER A 36 1.26 0.07 -10.96
C SER A 36 0.29 -0.83 -10.19
N ALA A 37 0.79 -1.53 -9.17
CA ALA A 37 -0.03 -2.38 -8.31
C ALA A 37 -1.07 -1.57 -7.52
N LEU A 38 -0.70 -0.39 -7.01
CA LEU A 38 -1.64 0.52 -6.33
C LEU A 38 -2.76 1.02 -7.26
N MET A 39 -2.43 1.32 -8.53
CA MET A 39 -3.43 1.76 -9.52
C MET A 39 -4.39 0.64 -9.95
N ALA A 40 -4.01 -0.63 -9.77
CA ALA A 40 -4.87 -1.78 -10.07
C ALA A 40 -5.96 -2.03 -9.01
N ILE A 41 -5.88 -1.37 -7.85
CA ILE A 41 -6.88 -1.52 -6.77
C ILE A 41 -8.14 -0.73 -7.12
N ASP A 42 -9.30 -1.39 -7.04
CA ASP A 42 -10.60 -0.77 -7.28
C ASP A 42 -10.92 0.32 -6.23
N PRO A 43 -11.67 1.38 -6.59
CA PRO A 43 -12.05 2.46 -5.69
C PRO A 43 -12.71 2.00 -4.37
N GLN A 44 -13.57 0.99 -4.39
CA GLN A 44 -14.24 0.52 -3.16
C GLN A 44 -13.24 -0.12 -2.21
N SER A 45 -12.37 -0.97 -2.74
CA SER A 45 -11.31 -1.60 -1.96
C SER A 45 -10.29 -0.58 -1.44
N TRP A 46 -10.03 0.49 -2.21
CA TRP A 46 -9.20 1.60 -1.75
C TRP A 46 -9.75 2.24 -0.48
N HIS A 47 -11.03 2.60 -0.48
CA HIS A 47 -11.68 3.20 0.68
C HIS A 47 -11.65 2.29 1.92
N GLY A 48 -11.77 0.97 1.70
CA GLY A 48 -11.65 -0.01 2.79
C GLY A 48 -10.23 -0.14 3.34
N ILE A 49 -9.20 0.03 2.50
CA ILE A 49 -7.80 0.07 2.95
C ILE A 49 -7.55 1.36 3.74
N GLU A 50 -7.97 2.52 3.22
CA GLU A 50 -7.81 3.81 3.91
C GLU A 50 -8.50 3.82 5.27
N THR A 51 -9.71 3.27 5.36
CA THR A 51 -10.44 3.14 6.63
C THR A 51 -9.64 2.33 7.66
N ARG A 52 -9.02 1.22 7.24
CA ARG A 52 -8.19 0.40 8.13
C ARG A 52 -6.93 1.12 8.56
N LEU A 53 -6.26 1.82 7.66
CA LEU A 53 -5.08 2.61 7.99
C LEU A 53 -5.44 3.73 8.98
N ALA A 54 -6.58 4.38 8.80
CA ALA A 54 -7.08 5.39 9.73
C ALA A 54 -7.38 4.80 11.13
N ILE A 55 -7.95 3.59 11.21
CA ILE A 55 -8.14 2.86 12.48
C ILE A 55 -6.80 2.59 13.17
N LEU A 56 -5.75 2.32 12.40
CA LEU A 56 -4.38 2.15 12.90
C LEU A 56 -3.67 3.48 13.20
N GLY A 57 -4.32 4.63 12.99
CA GLY A 57 -3.76 5.95 13.24
C GLY A 57 -2.71 6.39 12.22
N THR A 58 -2.72 5.81 11.02
CA THR A 58 -1.77 6.14 9.95
C THR A 58 -2.47 6.51 8.65
N THR A 59 -1.69 6.98 7.69
CA THR A 59 -2.13 7.24 6.31
C THR A 59 -1.33 6.39 5.36
N LEU A 60 -1.85 6.14 4.16
CA LEU A 60 -1.14 5.35 3.15
C LEU A 60 0.26 5.94 2.83
N PRO A 61 0.44 7.25 2.58
CA PRO A 61 1.76 7.81 2.33
C PRO A 61 2.73 7.63 3.51
N ALA A 62 2.26 7.85 4.74
CA ALA A 62 3.08 7.66 5.94
C ALA A 62 3.49 6.19 6.10
N PHE A 63 2.55 5.26 5.87
CA PHE A 63 2.82 3.83 5.93
C PHE A 63 3.82 3.37 4.85
N LEU A 64 3.67 3.87 3.62
CA LEU A 64 4.61 3.57 2.53
C LEU A 64 6.00 4.19 2.75
N ALA A 65 6.09 5.35 3.40
CA ALA A 65 7.36 5.97 3.75
C ALA A 65 8.18 5.11 4.74
N GLU A 66 7.51 4.44 5.69
CA GLU A 66 8.17 3.50 6.62
C GLU A 66 8.72 2.25 5.93
N LEU A 67 8.13 1.87 4.79
CA LEU A 67 8.51 0.69 4.00
C LEU A 67 9.52 0.98 2.90
N ALA A 68 9.73 2.26 2.58
CA ALA A 68 10.73 2.63 1.60
C ALA A 68 12.11 2.20 2.11
N PRO A 69 12.95 1.56 1.26
CA PRO A 69 14.28 1.16 1.67
C PRO A 69 15.03 2.39 2.15
N ARG A 70 15.51 2.33 3.40
CA ARG A 70 16.37 3.36 4.01
C ARG A 70 17.71 3.37 3.29
N GLY A 71 17.81 4.05 2.14
CA GLY A 71 18.97 3.86 1.27
C GLY A 71 19.12 4.83 0.11
N ALA A 72 18.80 6.12 0.27
CA ALA A 72 19.08 7.13 -0.75
C ALA A 72 19.79 8.39 -0.24
N ASP A 73 20.30 8.41 1.00
CA ASP A 73 20.91 9.60 1.60
C ASP A 73 22.34 9.40 2.16
N GLU A 74 22.98 8.24 1.98
CA GLU A 74 24.28 7.96 2.64
C GLU A 74 25.51 7.79 1.72
N THR A 75 25.42 8.08 0.42
CA THR A 75 26.56 7.84 -0.51
C THR A 75 27.02 9.05 -1.33
N GLY A 76 26.60 10.27 -0.97
CA GLY A 76 26.95 11.50 -1.71
C GLY A 76 27.87 12.50 -1.00
N GLN A 77 28.34 12.23 0.22
CA GLN A 77 29.09 13.21 1.03
C GLN A 77 30.32 12.60 1.70
N GLN A 78 31.29 12.08 0.94
CA GLN A 78 32.68 12.07 1.38
C GLN A 78 33.58 12.42 0.18
N ALA A 79 34.26 13.56 0.37
CA ALA A 79 35.15 14.27 -0.54
C ALA A 79 36.50 13.57 -0.71
#